data_AF-A0A925RVP5-F1
#
_entry.id   AF-A0A925RVP5-F1
#
_cell.length_a   1.000
_cell.length_b   1.000
_cell.length_c   1.000
_cell.angle_alpha   90.00
_cell.angle_beta   90.00
_cell.angle_gamma   90.00
#
_symmetry.space_group_name_H-M   'P 1'
#
loop_
_entity.id
_entity.type
_entity.pdbx_description
1 polymer ?
#
loop_
_entity_poly.entity_id
_entity_poly.type
_entity_poly.pdbx_seq_one_letter_code
_entity_poly.pdbx_strand_id
1 'polypeptide(L)' 'MKLALVTGGCRRLGAAIAARLASEGYALAIHATR' A
#
# COMPACT_ATOMS: atom_id res chain seq x y z
N MET A 1 -8.15 9.90 -10.93
CA MET A 1 -6.90 9.33 -10.37
C MET A 1 -7.18 8.92 -8.93
N LYS A 2 -6.82 7.69 -8.50
CA LYS A 2 -7.13 7.18 -7.15
C LYS A 2 -5.84 7.04 -6.32
N LEU A 3 -5.88 7.50 -5.07
CA LEU A 3 -4.77 7.44 -4.11
C LEU A 3 -5.19 6.57 -2.91
N ALA A 4 -4.29 5.71 -2.44
CA ALA A 4 -4.48 4.93 -1.22
C ALA A 4 -3.30 5.12 -0.24
N LEU A 5 -3.63 5.36 1.05
CA LEU A 5 -2.67 5.33 2.15
C LEU A 5 -2.70 3.94 2.80
N VAL A 6 -1.57 3.24 2.80
CA VAL A 6 -1.42 1.93 3.47
C VAL A 6 -0.48 2.07 4.66
N THR A 7 -1.03 1.99 5.87
CA THR A 7 -0.25 1.94 7.12
C THR A 7 0.26 0.53 7.38
N GLY A 8 1.50 0.38 7.86
CA GLY A 8 2.15 -0.92 8.01
C GLY A 8 2.41 -1.62 6.67
N GLY A 9 2.44 -0.86 5.56
CA GLY A 9 2.40 -1.41 4.21
C GLY A 9 3.69 -2.07 3.71
N CYS A 10 4.78 -2.04 4.50
CA CYS A 10 6.07 -2.58 4.05
C CYS A 10 6.24 -4.09 4.27
N ARG A 11 5.40 -4.76 5.09
CA ARG A 11 5.58 -6.19 5.43
C ARG A 11 4.25 -6.93 5.57
N ARG A 12 4.33 -8.28 5.50
CA ARG A 12 3.22 -9.22 5.74
C ARG A 12 1.96 -8.81 4.97
N LEU A 13 0.83 -8.67 5.67
CA LEU A 13 -0.45 -8.34 5.07
C LEU A 13 -0.46 -6.93 4.45
N GLY A 14 0.19 -5.94 5.07
CA GLY A 14 0.25 -4.58 4.54
C GLY A 14 0.91 -4.52 3.16
N ALA A 15 1.97 -5.32 2.95
CA ALA A 15 2.63 -5.43 1.64
C ALA A 15 1.72 -6.08 0.59
N ALA A 16 0.96 -7.12 0.97
CA ALA A 16 0.01 -7.77 0.06
C ALA A 16 -1.12 -6.83 -0.35
N ILE A 17 -1.64 -6.02 0.59
CA ILE A 17 -2.67 -5.00 0.31
C ILE A 17 -2.11 -3.93 -0.63
N ALA A 18 -0.92 -3.39 -0.34
CA ALA A 18 -0.27 -2.39 -1.18
C ALA A 18 -0.04 -2.92 -2.61
N ALA A 19 0.48 -4.14 -2.77
CA ALA A 19 0.70 -4.76 -4.07
C ALA A 19 -0.60 -4.91 -4.87
N ARG A 20 -1.69 -5.34 -4.21
CA ARG A 20 -3.00 -5.46 -4.87
C ARG A 20 -3.52 -4.11 -5.34
N LEU A 21 -3.46 -3.07 -4.50
CA LEU A 21 -3.90 -1.73 -4.87
C LEU A 21 -3.04 -1.14 -6.01
N ALA A 22 -1.73 -1.37 -6.01
CA ALA A 22 -0.87 -0.98 -7.14
C ALA A 22 -1.33 -1.65 -8.45
N SER A 23 -1.65 -2.95 -8.41
CA SER A 23 -2.12 -3.68 -9.60
C SER A 23 -3.45 -3.18 -10.16
N GLU A 24 -4.27 -2.53 -9.32
CA GLU A 24 -5.54 -1.91 -9.71
C GLU A 24 -5.39 -0.44 -10.14
N GLY A 25 -4.15 0.07 -10.23
CA GLY A 25 -3.85 1.42 -10.74
C GLY A 25 -3.98 2.53 -9.70
N TYR A 26 -3.92 2.21 -8.41
CA TYR A 26 -3.84 3.23 -7.36
C TYR A 26 -2.42 3.81 -7.29
N ALA A 27 -2.32 5.13 -7.11
CA ALA A 27 -1.14 5.73 -6.53
C ALA A 27 -1.09 5.36 -5.04
N LEU A 28 0.10 5.07 -4.50
CA LEU A 28 0.26 4.61 -3.13
C LEU A 28 1.08 5.59 -2.29
N ALA A 29 0.58 5.88 -1.09
CA ALA A 29 1.37 6.38 0.02
C ALA A 29 1.54 5.23 1.04
N ILE A 30 2.77 4.83 1.32
CA ILE A 30 3.04 3.71 2.24
C ILE A 30 3.69 4.27 3.50
N HIS A 31 3.03 4.07 4.64
CA HIS A 31 3.59 4.39 5.95
C HIS A 31 4.06 3.11 6.64
N ALA A 32 5.28 3.15 7.18
CA ALA A 32 5.81 2.10 8.05
C ALA A 32 6.63 2.71 9.18
N THR A 33 6.63 2.03 10.32
CA THR A 33 7.51 2.29 11.46
C THR A 33 8.55 1.16 11.55
N ARG A 34 9.60 1.37 12.33
CA ARG A 34 10.69 0.40 12.52
C ARG A 34 10.17 -0.87 13.20
#